data_AF-X0SZC4-F1
#
_entry.id   AF-X0SZC4-F1
#
_cell.length_a   1.000
_cell.length_b   1.000
_cell.length_c   1.000
_cell.angle_alpha   90.00
_cell.angle_beta   90.00
_cell.angle_gamma   90.00
#
_symmetry.space_group_name_H-M   'P 1'
#
loop_
_entity.id
_entity.type
_entity.pdbx_description
1 polymer ?
#
loop_
_entity_poly.entity_id
_entity_poly.type
_entity_poly.pdbx_seq_one_letter_code
_entity_poly.pdbx_strand_id
1 'polypeptide(L)'
;TIVQAIKENLPSEYQLVGYIDDDRSKQGQVIEGVTVIGTRRDLLSLVREEDVSEIILAITHTVHGELIRAIMDCHQQGLQVSLMALVYEEITGRVPVEHVGDDWSLILALDHAAIGSFWSFLKRTMDIVICGIGLIILALLFPILALAIYIDSPGSIFYTQERVGRGGQVFRIFKFRSMIPGAEENRAVWAEENDPRVTRVGRFLRRTMIDELPQLINVLRGEMSIVGPRPERPIFADRLAEHIPF
;
A
#
# COMPACT_ATOMS: atom_id res chain seq x y z
N THR A 1 -10.39 21.92 17.76
CA THR A 1 -11.35 20.80 17.55
C THR A 1 -11.63 20.65 16.06
N ILE A 2 -12.12 19.49 15.62
CA ILE A 2 -12.43 19.27 14.19
C ILE A 2 -13.55 20.19 13.69
N VAL A 3 -14.55 20.48 14.53
CA VAL A 3 -15.67 21.35 14.17
C VAL A 3 -15.22 22.79 13.92
N GLN A 4 -14.34 23.33 14.75
CA GLN A 4 -13.75 24.64 14.48
C GLN A 4 -12.93 24.64 13.18
N ALA A 5 -12.11 23.62 12.95
CA ALA A 5 -11.31 23.51 11.72
C ALA A 5 -12.19 23.46 10.45
N ILE A 6 -13.29 22.70 10.49
CA ILE A 6 -14.27 22.63 9.40
C ILE A 6 -14.95 23.98 9.18
N LYS A 7 -15.43 24.64 10.25
CA LYS A 7 -16.11 25.94 10.14
C LYS A 7 -15.21 27.05 9.58
N GLU A 8 -13.93 27.03 9.93
CA GLU A 8 -12.98 28.07 9.52
C GLU A 8 -12.46 27.88 8.09
N ASN A 9 -12.24 26.64 7.65
CA ASN A 9 -11.55 26.37 6.39
C ASN A 9 -12.46 25.83 5.28
N LEU A 10 -13.52 25.09 5.61
CA LEU A 10 -14.39 24.41 4.63
C LEU A 10 -15.91 24.54 4.95
N PRO A 11 -16.43 25.74 5.22
CA PRO A 11 -17.85 25.92 5.55
C PRO A 11 -18.81 25.61 4.38
N SER A 12 -18.31 25.55 3.14
CA SER A 12 -19.10 25.24 1.94
C SER A 12 -19.13 23.77 1.55
N GLU A 13 -18.23 22.95 2.10
CA GLU A 13 -18.10 21.53 1.73
C GLU A 13 -18.70 20.60 2.80
N TYR A 14 -18.71 21.03 4.07
CA TYR A 14 -19.27 20.26 5.17
C TYR A 14 -20.44 20.99 5.83
N GLN A 15 -21.58 20.31 5.92
CA GLN A 15 -22.69 20.70 6.79
C GLN A 15 -22.68 19.80 8.03
N LEU A 16 -22.28 20.36 9.17
CA LEU A 16 -22.26 19.64 10.44
C LEU A 16 -23.68 19.43 10.96
N VAL A 17 -24.14 18.18 10.97
CA VAL A 17 -25.49 17.79 11.42
C VAL A 17 -25.56 17.66 12.94
N GLY A 18 -24.60 16.99 13.58
CA GLY A 18 -24.63 16.76 15.01
C GLY A 18 -23.46 15.91 15.53
N TYR A 19 -23.29 15.90 16.84
CA TYR A 19 -22.36 15.02 17.53
C TYR A 19 -23.06 13.75 18.02
N ILE A 20 -22.32 12.64 18.04
CA ILE A 20 -22.71 11.38 18.66
C ILE A 20 -21.72 11.08 19.78
N ASP A 21 -22.21 10.92 21.01
CA ASP A 21 -21.39 10.61 22.18
C ASP A 21 -22.16 9.67 23.11
N ASP A 22 -21.54 8.60 23.61
CA ASP A 22 -22.20 7.66 24.53
C ASP A 22 -22.34 8.21 25.94
N ASP A 23 -21.62 9.29 26.28
CA ASP A 23 -21.73 9.96 27.56
C ASP A 23 -23.09 10.65 27.69
N ARG A 24 -23.93 10.10 28.56
CA ARG A 24 -25.28 10.62 28.85
C ARG A 24 -25.27 12.05 29.36
N SER A 25 -24.17 12.53 29.97
CA SER A 25 -24.08 13.89 30.49
C SER A 25 -24.02 14.95 29.38
N LYS A 26 -23.53 14.56 28.19
CA LYS A 26 -23.37 15.45 27.03
C LYS A 26 -24.58 15.46 26.10
N GLN A 27 -25.53 14.54 26.29
CA GLN A 27 -26.73 14.45 25.47
C GLN A 27 -27.53 15.76 25.51
N GLY A 28 -27.87 16.30 24.34
CA GLY A 28 -28.57 17.58 24.20
C GLY A 28 -27.73 18.83 24.49
N GLN A 29 -26.43 18.69 24.81
CA GLN A 29 -25.54 19.85 24.93
C GLN A 29 -25.17 20.40 23.56
N VAL A 30 -24.99 21.71 23.48
CA VAL A 30 -24.48 22.40 22.29
C VAL A 30 -22.99 22.67 22.49
N ILE A 31 -22.16 21.96 21.73
CA ILE A 31 -20.70 22.08 21.75
C ILE A 31 -20.28 22.81 20.48
N GLU A 32 -19.65 23.96 20.61
CA GLU A 32 -19.19 24.79 19.48
C GLU A 32 -20.29 25.08 18.43
N GLY A 33 -21.54 25.21 18.88
CA GLY A 33 -22.70 25.47 18.03
C GLY A 33 -23.23 24.25 17.27
N VAL A 34 -22.84 23.03 17.67
CA VAL A 34 -23.37 21.76 17.15
C VAL A 34 -23.92 20.95 18.33
N THR A 35 -25.13 20.39 18.18
CA THR A 35 -25.81 19.67 19.26
C THR A 35 -25.38 18.20 19.28
N VAL A 36 -25.28 17.61 20.47
CA VAL A 36 -25.19 16.16 20.63
C VAL A 36 -26.58 15.56 20.43
N ILE A 37 -26.78 14.90 19.28
CA ILE A 37 -28.09 14.44 18.77
C ILE A 37 -28.42 13.00 19.16
N GLY A 38 -27.45 12.22 19.65
CA GLY A 38 -27.72 10.85 20.09
C GLY A 38 -26.48 10.08 20.53
N THR A 39 -26.66 8.77 20.69
CA THR A 39 -25.62 7.81 21.08
C THR A 39 -25.25 6.89 19.91
N ARG A 40 -24.24 6.02 20.08
CA ARG A 40 -23.86 5.06 19.02
C ARG A 40 -24.99 4.12 18.59
N ARG A 41 -26.00 3.90 19.43
CA ARG A 41 -27.17 3.06 19.13
C ARG A 41 -28.12 3.73 18.14
N ASP A 42 -28.13 5.06 18.14
CA ASP A 42 -29.01 5.88 17.33
C ASP A 42 -28.37 6.24 15.98
N LEU A 43 -27.07 5.95 15.81
CA LEU A 43 -26.27 6.30 14.64
C LEU A 43 -26.95 5.93 13.33
N LEU A 44 -27.40 4.67 13.21
CA LEU A 44 -27.98 4.16 11.97
C LEU A 44 -29.36 4.78 11.65
N SER A 45 -30.12 5.15 12.69
CA SER A 45 -31.40 5.84 12.53
C SER A 45 -31.18 7.30 12.14
N LEU A 46 -30.30 8.00 12.84
CA LEU A 46 -29.97 9.41 12.62
C LEU A 46 -29.36 9.65 11.25
N VAL A 47 -28.47 8.75 10.81
CA VAL A 47 -27.89 8.78 9.47
C VAL A 47 -28.96 8.76 8.37
N ARG A 48 -30.04 8.01 8.57
CA ARG A 48 -31.15 7.91 7.62
C ARG A 48 -32.12 9.08 7.70
N GLU A 49 -32.40 9.56 8.91
CA GLU A 49 -33.32 10.68 9.13
C GLU A 49 -32.76 12.01 8.64
N GLU A 50 -31.46 12.22 8.83
CA GLU A 50 -30.76 13.47 8.50
C GLU A 50 -29.99 13.42 7.16
N ASP A 51 -30.14 12.34 6.38
CA ASP A 51 -29.48 12.11 5.08
C ASP A 51 -27.95 12.34 5.12
N VAL A 52 -27.30 11.76 6.12
CA VAL A 52 -25.86 11.95 6.37
C VAL A 52 -25.04 11.16 5.35
N SER A 53 -24.10 11.84 4.70
CA SER A 53 -23.22 11.25 3.67
C SER A 53 -21.90 10.72 4.25
N GLU A 54 -21.42 11.33 5.33
CA GLU A 54 -20.12 11.01 5.92
C GLU A 54 -20.14 11.06 7.46
N ILE A 55 -19.46 10.10 8.08
CA ILE A 55 -19.24 10.03 9.53
C ILE A 55 -17.76 10.28 9.82
N ILE A 56 -17.48 11.29 10.64
CA ILE A 56 -16.12 11.60 11.10
C ILE A 56 -15.91 10.99 12.49
N LEU A 57 -15.02 9.98 12.57
CA LEU A 57 -14.70 9.31 13.82
C LEU A 57 -13.66 10.12 14.62
N ALA A 58 -14.12 10.81 15.67
CA ALA A 58 -13.30 11.62 16.56
C ALA A 58 -13.01 10.93 17.90
N ILE A 59 -12.57 9.67 17.86
CA ILE A 59 -12.33 8.87 19.08
C ILE A 59 -10.84 8.69 19.30
N THR A 60 -10.37 9.15 20.47
CA THR A 60 -8.96 9.16 20.89
C THR A 60 -8.54 7.90 21.67
N HIS A 61 -9.47 6.98 21.98
CA HIS A 61 -9.21 5.79 22.82
C HIS A 61 -9.95 4.53 22.33
N THR A 62 -9.45 3.36 22.78
CA THR A 62 -9.89 1.98 22.43
C THR A 62 -11.28 1.87 21.82
N VAL A 63 -11.31 1.52 20.54
CA VAL A 63 -12.54 1.28 19.79
C VAL A 63 -13.21 0.00 20.32
N HIS A 64 -14.39 0.14 20.91
CA HIS A 64 -15.14 -0.99 21.42
C HIS A 64 -15.74 -1.79 20.25
N GLY A 65 -15.73 -3.12 20.33
CA GLY A 65 -16.19 -3.98 19.21
C GLY A 65 -17.63 -3.73 18.75
N GLU A 66 -18.49 -3.17 19.61
CA GLU A 66 -19.85 -2.77 19.24
C GLU A 66 -19.89 -1.53 18.33
N LEU A 67 -18.94 -0.60 18.48
CA LEU A 67 -18.82 0.57 17.62
C LEU A 67 -18.32 0.17 16.22
N ILE A 68 -17.35 -0.75 16.15
CA ILE A 68 -16.86 -1.29 14.87
C ILE A 68 -18.02 -1.91 14.08
N ARG A 69 -18.91 -2.64 14.74
CA ARG A 69 -20.12 -3.19 14.10
C ARG A 69 -21.03 -2.09 13.55
N ALA A 70 -21.35 -1.07 14.36
CA ALA A 70 -22.18 0.04 13.91
C ALA A 70 -21.57 0.78 12.70
N ILE A 71 -20.26 0.99 12.70
CA ILE A 71 -19.52 1.59 11.59
C ILE A 71 -19.60 0.72 10.34
N MET A 72 -19.38 -0.59 10.46
CA MET A 72 -19.48 -1.52 9.34
C MET A 72 -20.90 -1.56 8.76
N ASP A 73 -21.93 -1.52 9.61
CA ASP A 73 -23.33 -1.50 9.18
C ASP A 73 -23.68 -0.22 8.41
N CYS A 74 -23.11 0.93 8.81
CA CYS A 74 -23.19 2.18 8.05
C CYS A 74 -22.44 2.10 6.73
N HIS A 75 -21.22 1.53 6.73
CA HIS A 75 -20.40 1.40 5.53
C HIS A 75 -21.05 0.49 4.47
N GLN A 76 -21.71 -0.59 4.88
CA GLN A 76 -22.49 -1.46 3.97
C GLN A 76 -23.65 -0.74 3.29
N GLN A 77 -24.15 0.36 3.88
CA GLN A 77 -25.20 1.20 3.29
C GLN A 77 -24.64 2.31 2.39
N GLY A 78 -23.33 2.33 2.16
CA GLY A 78 -22.67 3.30 1.28
C GLY A 78 -22.23 4.59 1.97
N LEU A 79 -22.28 4.67 3.31
CA LEU A 79 -21.73 5.82 4.02
C LEU A 79 -20.20 5.80 4.04
N GLN A 80 -19.64 6.98 3.83
CA GLN A 80 -18.22 7.22 4.01
C GLN A 80 -17.91 7.38 5.50
N VAL A 81 -16.86 6.71 5.96
CA VAL A 81 -16.40 6.79 7.35
C VAL A 81 -14.94 7.22 7.33
N SER A 82 -14.68 8.41 7.86
CA SER A 82 -13.36 9.02 7.84
C SER A 82 -12.86 9.25 9.27
N LEU A 83 -11.55 9.15 9.49
CA LEU A 83 -10.97 9.46 10.78
C LEU A 83 -10.80 10.97 10.96
N MET A 84 -11.10 11.48 12.14
CA MET A 84 -10.93 12.90 12.46
C MET A 84 -9.51 13.39 12.21
N ALA A 85 -8.49 12.58 12.48
CA ALA A 85 -7.09 12.97 12.26
C ALA A 85 -6.79 13.24 10.78
N LEU A 86 -7.31 12.41 9.88
CA LEU A 86 -7.11 12.52 8.43
C LEU A 86 -7.86 13.73 7.86
N VAL A 87 -9.12 13.89 8.25
CA VAL A 87 -9.89 15.07 7.87
C VAL A 87 -9.21 16.32 8.40
N TYR A 88 -8.74 16.34 9.65
CA TYR A 88 -8.04 17.50 10.21
C TYR A 88 -6.77 17.84 9.43
N GLU A 89 -5.97 16.84 9.03
CA GLU A 89 -4.76 17.03 8.23
C GLU A 89 -5.07 17.56 6.83
N GLU A 90 -6.07 16.99 6.15
CA GLU A 90 -6.49 17.44 4.81
C GLU A 90 -6.93 18.91 4.83
N ILE A 91 -7.69 19.29 5.85
CA ILE A 91 -8.23 20.64 5.98
C ILE A 91 -7.16 21.66 6.38
N THR A 92 -6.31 21.31 7.36
CA THR A 92 -5.41 22.29 8.00
C THR A 92 -3.96 22.17 7.55
N GLY A 93 -3.59 21.09 6.85
CA GLY A 93 -2.21 20.73 6.54
C GLY A 93 -1.37 20.38 7.78
N ARG A 94 -2.00 20.07 8.92
CA ARG A 94 -1.33 19.82 10.20
C ARG A 94 -1.82 18.51 10.83
N VAL A 95 -0.90 17.76 11.45
CA VAL A 95 -1.24 16.53 12.18
C VAL A 95 -1.67 16.88 13.62
N PRO A 96 -2.85 16.46 14.09
CA PRO A 96 -3.34 16.78 15.43
C PRO A 96 -2.72 15.85 16.48
N VAL A 97 -1.46 16.09 16.86
CA VAL A 97 -0.65 15.23 17.76
C VAL A 97 -1.37 14.85 19.07
N GLU A 98 -2.22 15.72 19.61
CA GLU A 98 -2.98 15.51 20.85
C GLU A 98 -4.09 14.45 20.74
N HIS A 99 -4.54 14.12 19.53
CA HIS A 99 -5.65 13.18 19.29
C HIS A 99 -5.18 11.84 18.68
N VAL A 100 -3.86 11.65 18.55
CA VAL A 100 -3.29 10.49 17.86
C VAL A 100 -3.23 9.23 18.76
N GLY A 101 -3.28 9.38 20.09
CA GLY A 101 -3.33 8.25 21.04
C GLY A 101 -2.24 7.19 20.82
N ASP A 102 -2.40 6.02 21.45
CA ASP A 102 -1.50 4.86 21.30
C ASP A 102 -1.84 3.99 20.07
N ASP A 103 -2.96 4.26 19.39
CA ASP A 103 -3.49 3.45 18.27
C ASP A 103 -3.03 3.97 16.89
N TRP A 104 -1.74 4.27 16.75
CA TRP A 104 -1.11 4.74 15.50
C TRP A 104 -1.31 3.76 14.32
N SER A 105 -1.54 2.48 14.61
CA SER A 105 -1.78 1.42 13.60
C SER A 105 -3.10 1.58 12.85
N LEU A 106 -4.16 2.05 13.52
CA LEU A 106 -5.48 2.22 12.90
C LEU A 106 -5.52 3.41 11.97
N ILE A 107 -4.78 4.47 12.29
CA ILE A 107 -4.67 5.69 11.48
C ILE A 107 -3.94 5.39 10.16
N LEU A 108 -2.81 4.68 10.21
CA LEU A 108 -2.09 4.25 9.01
C LEU A 108 -2.89 3.26 8.14
N ALA A 109 -3.64 2.36 8.76
CA ALA A 109 -4.45 1.39 8.02
C ALA A 109 -5.60 2.03 7.24
N LEU A 110 -6.20 3.10 7.77
CA LEU A 110 -7.35 3.78 7.16
C LEU A 110 -6.95 4.91 6.20
N ASP A 111 -5.82 5.58 6.43
CA ASP A 111 -5.24 6.57 5.50
C ASP A 111 -4.94 5.96 4.12
N HIS A 112 -4.48 4.71 4.11
CA HIS A 112 -4.25 3.95 2.88
C HIS A 112 -5.53 3.56 2.12
N ALA A 113 -6.71 3.61 2.75
CA ALA A 113 -7.96 3.15 2.14
C ALA A 113 -8.63 4.22 1.27
N ALA A 114 -8.67 5.49 1.70
CA ALA A 114 -9.40 6.56 1.00
C ALA A 114 -8.54 7.25 -0.08
N ILE A 115 -7.28 7.56 0.23
CA ILE A 115 -6.31 8.15 -0.71
C ILE A 115 -5.77 7.08 -1.68
N GLY A 116 -5.89 5.80 -1.31
CA GLY A 116 -5.26 4.67 -2.00
C GLY A 116 -5.72 4.43 -3.44
N SER A 117 -6.98 4.70 -3.81
CA SER A 117 -7.50 4.27 -5.12
C SER A 117 -6.95 5.10 -6.29
N PHE A 118 -7.02 6.44 -6.21
CA PHE A 118 -6.48 7.32 -7.25
C PHE A 118 -4.95 7.23 -7.33
N TRP A 119 -4.27 7.21 -6.18
CA TRP A 119 -2.82 7.03 -6.16
C TRP A 119 -2.39 5.66 -6.69
N SER A 120 -3.11 4.58 -6.36
CA SER A 120 -2.85 3.25 -6.94
C SER A 120 -3.05 3.23 -8.45
N PHE A 121 -4.10 3.91 -8.94
CA PHE A 121 -4.36 4.05 -10.38
C PHE A 121 -3.25 4.83 -11.08
N LEU A 122 -2.86 5.99 -10.55
CA LEU A 122 -1.79 6.82 -11.09
C LEU A 122 -0.46 6.07 -11.07
N LYS A 123 -0.15 5.40 -9.95
CA LYS A 123 1.05 4.57 -9.79
C LYS A 123 1.08 3.43 -10.81
N ARG A 124 -0.04 2.74 -11.02
CA ARG A 124 -0.17 1.67 -12.00
C ARG A 124 0.02 2.18 -13.42
N THR A 125 -0.56 3.34 -13.74
CA THR A 125 -0.41 3.97 -15.05
C THR A 125 1.05 4.34 -15.32
N MET A 126 1.73 4.94 -14.34
CA MET A 126 3.15 5.27 -14.42
C MET A 126 4.01 4.02 -14.63
N ASP A 127 3.73 2.93 -13.90
CA ASP A 127 4.43 1.65 -14.08
C ASP A 127 4.27 1.13 -15.50
N ILE A 128 3.06 1.16 -16.08
CA ILE A 128 2.82 0.68 -17.44
C ILE A 128 3.57 1.55 -18.47
N VAL A 129 3.57 2.87 -18.33
CA VAL A 129 4.24 3.79 -19.26
C VAL A 129 5.76 3.59 -19.25
N ILE A 130 6.38 3.62 -18.07
CA ILE A 130 7.83 3.42 -17.93
C ILE A 130 8.22 2.02 -18.41
N CYS A 131 7.41 1.02 -18.08
CA CYS A 131 7.62 -0.35 -18.54
C CYS A 131 7.52 -0.49 -20.06
N GLY A 132 6.59 0.22 -20.71
CA GLY A 132 6.48 0.25 -22.17
C GLY A 132 7.75 0.77 -22.83
N ILE A 133 8.31 1.88 -22.33
CA ILE A 133 9.58 2.45 -22.82
C ILE A 133 10.73 1.46 -22.61
N GLY A 134 10.83 0.87 -21.40
CA GLY A 134 11.88 -0.10 -21.08
C GLY A 134 11.80 -1.37 -21.93
N LEU A 135 10.61 -1.85 -22.28
CA LEU A 135 10.44 -3.02 -23.16
C LEU A 135 10.84 -2.75 -24.61
N ILE A 136 10.64 -1.52 -25.11
CA ILE A 136 11.14 -1.12 -26.43
C ILE A 136 12.68 -1.15 -26.44
N ILE A 137 13.31 -0.60 -25.40
CA ILE A 137 14.77 -0.65 -25.23
C ILE A 137 15.25 -2.10 -25.12
N LEU A 138 14.55 -2.93 -24.33
CA LEU A 138 14.85 -4.34 -24.21
C LEU A 138 14.77 -5.05 -25.56
N ALA A 139 13.72 -4.82 -26.35
CA ALA A 139 13.56 -5.43 -27.67
C ALA A 139 14.72 -5.08 -28.62
N LEU A 140 15.20 -3.84 -28.58
CA LEU A 140 16.34 -3.40 -29.38
C LEU A 140 17.66 -4.03 -28.93
N LEU A 141 17.90 -4.12 -27.62
CA LEU A 141 19.14 -4.66 -27.06
C LEU A 141 19.15 -6.20 -26.98
N PHE A 142 17.98 -6.83 -26.99
CA PHE A 142 17.80 -8.27 -26.80
C PHE A 142 18.71 -9.13 -27.69
N PRO A 143 18.80 -8.96 -29.02
CA PRO A 143 19.64 -9.84 -29.84
C PRO A 143 21.13 -9.75 -29.48
N ILE A 144 21.61 -8.55 -29.11
CA ILE A 144 23.00 -8.31 -28.73
C ILE A 144 23.29 -8.97 -27.37
N LEU A 145 22.41 -8.75 -26.39
CA LEU A 145 22.54 -9.31 -25.05
C LEU A 145 22.42 -10.83 -25.06
N ALA A 146 21.44 -11.36 -25.80
CA ALA A 146 21.23 -12.79 -25.96
C ALA A 146 22.46 -13.48 -26.56
N LEU A 147 23.05 -12.90 -27.62
CA LEU A 147 24.26 -13.42 -28.24
C LEU A 147 25.45 -13.36 -27.29
N ALA A 148 25.66 -12.24 -26.59
CA ALA A 148 26.75 -12.10 -25.61
C ALA A 148 26.64 -13.13 -24.47
N ILE A 149 25.43 -13.32 -23.93
CA ILE A 149 25.16 -14.32 -22.87
C ILE A 149 25.42 -15.74 -23.38
N TYR A 150 24.97 -16.04 -24.61
CA TYR A 150 25.11 -17.38 -25.19
C TYR A 150 26.57 -17.75 -25.51
N ILE A 151 27.36 -16.78 -25.98
CA ILE A 151 28.80 -16.99 -26.25
C ILE A 151 29.58 -17.15 -24.95
N ASP A 152 29.29 -16.35 -23.92
CA ASP A 152 30.01 -16.39 -22.64
C ASP A 152 29.69 -17.66 -21.84
N SER A 153 28.45 -18.15 -21.94
CA SER A 153 28.03 -19.41 -21.36
C SER A 153 26.96 -20.04 -22.26
N PRO A 154 27.18 -21.19 -22.90
CA PRO A 154 26.12 -21.83 -23.69
C PRO A 154 24.90 -22.21 -22.82
N GLY A 155 23.69 -22.07 -23.33
CA GLY A 155 22.45 -22.49 -22.66
C GLY A 155 21.35 -21.41 -22.60
N SER A 156 20.47 -21.49 -21.61
CA SER A 156 19.31 -20.59 -21.48
C SER A 156 19.72 -19.13 -21.29
N ILE A 157 19.15 -18.23 -22.10
CA ILE A 157 19.38 -16.78 -22.01
C ILE A 157 18.71 -16.19 -20.77
N PHE A 158 17.55 -16.72 -20.42
CA PHE A 158 16.77 -16.28 -19.26
C PHE A 158 17.03 -17.17 -18.04
N TYR A 159 16.93 -16.54 -16.87
CA TYR A 159 16.87 -17.16 -15.56
C TYR A 159 15.53 -16.79 -14.92
N THR A 160 14.88 -17.76 -14.26
CA THR A 160 13.63 -17.53 -13.54
C THR A 160 13.70 -18.08 -12.13
N GLN A 161 13.13 -17.36 -11.18
CA GLN A 161 13.08 -17.75 -9.77
C GLN A 161 11.72 -17.41 -9.16
N GLU A 162 11.25 -18.20 -8.20
CA GLU A 162 10.04 -17.91 -7.46
C GLU A 162 10.27 -16.82 -6.40
N ARG A 163 9.34 -15.88 -6.32
CA ARG A 163 9.34 -14.76 -5.38
C ARG A 163 7.94 -14.51 -4.84
N VAL A 164 7.87 -13.94 -3.65
CA VAL A 164 6.62 -13.54 -2.99
C VAL A 164 6.28 -12.11 -3.40
N GLY A 165 5.11 -11.93 -3.99
CA GLY A 165 4.55 -10.66 -4.43
C GLY A 165 3.46 -10.14 -3.49
N ARG A 166 2.61 -9.25 -4.02
CA ARG A 166 1.53 -8.62 -3.26
C ARG A 166 0.58 -9.66 -2.66
N GLY A 167 0.24 -9.51 -1.38
CA GLY A 167 -0.69 -10.39 -0.67
C GLY A 167 -0.18 -11.82 -0.49
N GLY A 168 1.14 -12.03 -0.51
CA GLY A 168 1.74 -13.36 -0.34
C GLY A 168 1.71 -14.24 -1.59
N GLN A 169 1.21 -13.73 -2.72
CA GLN A 169 1.12 -14.52 -3.95
C GLN A 169 2.51 -14.79 -4.55
N VAL A 170 2.80 -16.06 -4.82
CA VAL A 170 4.08 -16.46 -5.43
C VAL A 170 4.01 -16.25 -6.95
N PHE A 171 5.05 -15.64 -7.51
CA PHE A 171 5.21 -15.45 -8.96
C PHE A 171 6.65 -15.72 -9.39
N ARG A 172 6.86 -15.86 -10.70
CA ARG A 172 8.18 -16.15 -11.28
C ARG A 172 8.79 -14.89 -11.86
N ILE A 173 9.91 -14.43 -11.32
CA ILE A 173 10.67 -13.30 -11.89
C ILE A 173 11.38 -13.72 -13.17
N PHE A 174 11.53 -12.79 -14.12
CA PHE A 174 12.36 -12.97 -15.31
C PHE A 174 13.64 -12.14 -15.20
N LYS A 175 14.79 -12.75 -15.41
CA LYS A 175 16.09 -12.05 -15.53
C LYS A 175 16.89 -12.62 -16.69
N PHE A 176 17.88 -11.87 -17.16
CA PHE A 176 18.93 -12.46 -17.96
C PHE A 176 19.83 -13.33 -17.09
N ARG A 177 20.30 -14.44 -17.66
CA ARG A 177 21.21 -15.34 -16.97
C ARG A 177 22.57 -14.66 -16.83
N SER A 178 22.93 -14.33 -15.60
CA SER A 178 24.22 -13.71 -15.23
C SER A 178 25.16 -14.65 -14.46
N MET A 179 24.71 -15.87 -14.15
CA MET A 179 25.47 -16.90 -13.45
C MET A 179 25.62 -18.16 -14.31
N ILE A 180 26.64 -18.97 -14.01
CA ILE A 180 26.87 -20.27 -14.65
C ILE A 180 25.69 -21.23 -14.41
N PRO A 181 25.40 -22.16 -15.34
CA PRO A 181 24.42 -23.22 -15.12
C PRO A 181 24.72 -24.00 -13.83
N GLY A 182 23.67 -24.35 -13.07
CA GLY A 182 23.83 -25.09 -11.81
C GLY A 182 24.31 -24.26 -10.62
N ALA A 183 24.44 -22.93 -10.74
CA ALA A 183 24.91 -22.05 -9.67
C ALA A 183 24.14 -22.16 -8.33
N GLU A 184 22.88 -22.61 -8.36
CA GLU A 184 22.01 -22.76 -7.18
C GLU A 184 21.59 -24.22 -6.92
N GLU A 185 22.13 -25.23 -7.62
CA GLU A 185 21.65 -26.62 -7.55
C GLU A 185 21.70 -27.25 -6.15
N ASN A 186 22.60 -26.80 -5.27
CA ASN A 186 22.76 -27.42 -3.96
C ASN A 186 22.09 -26.65 -2.81
N ARG A 187 21.93 -25.32 -2.84
CA ARG A 187 21.29 -24.52 -1.76
C ARG A 187 20.86 -23.12 -2.23
N ALA A 188 19.76 -22.62 -1.66
CA ALA A 188 19.36 -21.22 -1.74
C ALA A 188 20.34 -20.35 -0.92
N VAL A 189 21.38 -19.82 -1.55
CA VAL A 189 22.39 -18.95 -0.90
C VAL A 189 22.22 -17.52 -1.40
N TRP A 190 22.37 -16.54 -0.50
CA TRP A 190 22.44 -15.14 -0.91
C TRP A 190 23.67 -14.92 -1.80
N ALA A 191 23.56 -14.03 -2.78
CA ALA A 191 24.70 -13.72 -3.64
C ALA A 191 25.70 -12.84 -2.87
N GLU A 192 26.96 -13.25 -2.82
CA GLU A 192 28.04 -12.49 -2.19
C GLU A 192 28.67 -11.47 -3.15
N GLU A 193 29.36 -10.49 -2.59
CA GLU A 193 30.14 -9.52 -3.35
C GLU A 193 31.36 -10.22 -3.97
N ASN A 194 31.42 -10.30 -5.30
CA ASN A 194 32.39 -11.09 -6.09
C ASN A 194 32.18 -12.61 -6.11
N ASP A 195 30.93 -13.04 -6.19
CA ASP A 195 30.56 -14.45 -6.35
C ASP A 195 31.23 -15.11 -7.60
N PRO A 196 31.98 -16.22 -7.42
CA PRO A 196 32.67 -16.92 -8.52
C PRO A 196 31.70 -17.56 -9.53
N ARG A 197 30.42 -17.68 -9.19
CA ARG A 197 29.38 -18.23 -10.06
C ARG A 197 28.95 -17.25 -11.15
N VAL A 198 29.39 -16.00 -11.10
CA VAL A 198 29.00 -14.94 -12.06
C VAL A 198 29.87 -15.01 -13.32
N THR A 199 29.23 -15.02 -14.50
CA THR A 199 29.96 -15.06 -15.78
C THR A 199 30.59 -13.70 -16.11
N ARG A 200 31.45 -13.63 -17.14
CA ARG A 200 32.14 -12.37 -17.50
C ARG A 200 31.14 -11.32 -18.00
N VAL A 201 30.22 -11.73 -18.87
CA VAL A 201 29.10 -10.90 -19.33
C VAL A 201 28.12 -10.66 -18.19
N GLY A 202 27.84 -11.67 -17.37
CA GLY A 202 26.98 -11.55 -16.19
C GLY A 202 27.44 -10.47 -15.20
N ARG A 203 28.75 -10.29 -15.04
CA ARG A 203 29.32 -9.22 -14.21
C ARG A 203 28.99 -7.83 -14.76
N PHE A 204 29.03 -7.65 -16.08
CA PHE A 204 28.61 -6.41 -16.72
C PHE A 204 27.10 -6.18 -16.56
N LEU A 205 26.29 -7.22 -16.78
CA LEU A 205 24.83 -7.12 -16.65
C LEU A 205 24.40 -6.74 -15.24
N ARG A 206 24.98 -7.37 -14.20
CA ARG A 206 24.68 -7.07 -12.78
C ARG A 206 25.13 -5.67 -12.35
N ARG A 207 26.27 -5.19 -12.87
CA ARG A 207 26.76 -3.83 -12.57
C ARG A 207 25.87 -2.75 -13.18
N THR A 208 25.29 -3.02 -14.34
CA THR A 208 24.43 -2.09 -15.07
C THR A 208 22.94 -2.30 -14.78
N MET A 209 22.59 -3.30 -13.96
CA MET A 209 21.21 -3.77 -13.72
C MET A 209 20.45 -4.16 -15.00
N ILE A 210 21.17 -4.38 -16.11
CA ILE A 210 20.58 -4.80 -17.38
C ILE A 210 20.02 -6.22 -17.25
N ASP A 211 20.57 -7.06 -16.35
CA ASP A 211 20.03 -8.39 -16.09
C ASP A 211 18.60 -8.38 -15.54
N GLU A 212 18.17 -7.28 -14.96
CA GLU A 212 16.83 -7.11 -14.39
C GLU A 212 15.80 -6.57 -15.38
N LEU A 213 16.21 -6.10 -16.58
CA LEU A 213 15.26 -5.58 -17.59
C LEU A 213 14.12 -6.53 -17.96
N PRO A 214 14.30 -7.87 -18.04
CA PRO A 214 13.18 -8.77 -18.29
C PRO A 214 12.09 -8.74 -17.21
N GLN A 215 12.36 -8.25 -15.99
CA GLN A 215 11.36 -8.10 -14.93
C GLN A 215 10.28 -7.08 -15.28
N LEU A 216 10.51 -6.22 -16.27
CA LEU A 216 9.48 -5.34 -16.84
C LEU A 216 8.25 -6.15 -17.32
N ILE A 217 8.44 -7.39 -17.78
CA ILE A 217 7.32 -8.29 -18.12
C ILE A 217 6.47 -8.61 -16.88
N ASN A 218 7.09 -8.81 -15.71
CA ASN A 218 6.38 -9.03 -14.44
C ASN A 218 5.60 -7.76 -14.00
N VAL A 219 6.18 -6.59 -14.24
CA VAL A 219 5.50 -5.31 -13.99
C VAL A 219 4.24 -5.18 -14.85
N LEU A 220 4.33 -5.46 -16.17
CA LEU A 220 3.13 -5.45 -17.02
C LEU A 220 2.06 -6.44 -16.56
N ARG A 221 2.46 -7.64 -16.11
CA ARG A 221 1.54 -8.66 -15.57
C ARG A 221 0.87 -8.27 -14.25
N GLY A 222 1.35 -7.20 -13.59
CA GLY A 222 0.83 -6.76 -12.30
C GLY A 222 1.36 -7.58 -11.12
N GLU A 223 2.35 -8.43 -11.35
CA GLU A 223 3.02 -9.23 -10.32
C GLU A 223 4.00 -8.37 -9.51
N MET A 224 4.54 -7.32 -10.15
CA MET A 224 5.50 -6.38 -9.58
C MET A 224 5.17 -4.93 -9.94
N SER A 225 5.88 -4.02 -9.28
CA SER A 225 5.87 -2.58 -9.54
C SER A 225 7.30 -2.09 -9.76
N ILE A 226 7.50 -1.02 -10.54
CA ILE A 226 8.84 -0.45 -10.80
C ILE A 226 9.46 0.09 -9.51
N VAL A 227 8.61 0.68 -8.67
CA VAL A 227 8.99 1.20 -7.35
C VAL A 227 8.15 0.45 -6.32
N GLY A 228 8.81 -0.35 -5.49
CA GLY A 228 8.20 -1.17 -4.45
C GLY A 228 9.23 -1.96 -3.66
N PRO A 229 8.82 -2.65 -2.58
CA PRO A 229 9.70 -3.52 -1.81
C PRO A 229 10.25 -4.63 -2.71
N ARG A 230 11.53 -4.99 -2.51
CA ARG A 230 12.17 -6.06 -3.28
C ARG A 230 11.46 -7.38 -2.95
N PRO A 231 10.93 -8.12 -3.93
CA PRO A 231 10.20 -9.34 -3.65
C PRO A 231 11.19 -10.41 -3.18
N GLU A 232 10.93 -11.02 -2.02
CA GLU A 232 11.82 -12.01 -1.42
C GLU A 232 11.50 -13.43 -1.88
N ARG A 233 12.43 -14.37 -1.67
CA ARG A 233 12.17 -15.79 -1.95
C ARG A 233 11.25 -16.35 -0.87
N PRO A 234 10.30 -17.25 -1.19
CA PRO A 234 9.38 -17.84 -0.20
C PRO A 234 10.09 -18.38 1.04
N ILE A 235 11.15 -19.17 0.84
CA ILE A 235 11.97 -19.77 1.92
C ILE A 235 12.55 -18.72 2.90
N PHE A 236 12.84 -17.50 2.43
CA PHE A 236 13.33 -16.43 3.28
C PHE A 236 12.18 -15.63 3.89
N ALA A 237 11.11 -15.38 3.14
CA ALA A 237 9.92 -14.70 3.63
C ALA A 237 9.31 -15.44 4.83
N ASP A 238 9.20 -16.77 4.76
CA ASP A 238 8.67 -17.59 5.86
C ASP A 238 9.54 -17.49 7.12
N ARG A 239 10.87 -17.59 6.96
CA ARG A 239 11.81 -17.42 8.07
C ARG A 239 11.79 -16.02 8.68
N LEU A 240 11.62 -14.98 7.87
CA LEU A 240 11.51 -13.60 8.33
C LEU A 240 10.21 -13.39 9.11
N ALA A 241 9.09 -13.96 8.65
CA ALA A 241 7.81 -13.90 9.33
C ALA A 241 7.84 -14.57 10.72
N GLU A 242 8.65 -15.62 10.90
CA GLU A 242 8.84 -16.27 12.22
C GLU A 242 9.59 -15.39 13.23
N HIS A 243 10.42 -14.45 12.77
CA HIS A 243 11.33 -13.66 13.62
C HIS A 243 10.90 -12.20 13.83
N ILE A 244 9.91 -11.71 13.07
CA ILE A 244 9.38 -10.36 13.19
C ILE A 244 8.00 -10.43 13.88
N PRO A 245 7.88 -10.07 15.17
CA PRO A 245 6.58 -10.02 15.84
C PRO A 245 5.73 -8.90 15.22
N PHE A 246 4.48 -9.22 14.91
CA PHE A 246 3.47 -8.30 14.36
C PHE A 246 3.11 -7.18 15.33
#